data_AF-A0A0F8XPZ2-F1
#
_entry.id   AF-A0A0F8XPZ2-F1
#
_cell.length_a   1.000
_cell.length_b   1.000
_cell.length_c   1.000
_cell.angle_alpha   90.00
_cell.angle_beta   90.00
_cell.angle_gamma   90.00
#
_symmetry.space_group_name_H-M   'P 1'
#
loop_
_entity.id
_entity.type
_entity.pdbx_description
1 polymer ?
#
loop_
_entity_poly.entity_id
_entity_poly.type
_entity_poly.pdbx_seq_one_letter_code
_entity_poly.pdbx_strand_id
1 'polypeptide(L)'
;FNKRAEMYWRLREQFERGTISLPDDPDLQDQLGAMRCEFVKSKVKIVDKKKIMHEIGHSPDEAEALALTYFYPDTMASKVTASRRGREHVPSRSATAWMAG
;
A
#
# COMPACT_ATOMS: atom_id res chain seq x y z
N PHE A 1 -0.72 19.08 8.21
CA PHE A 1 -0.41 18.23 7.06
C PHE A 1 0.33 17.04 7.61
N ASN A 2 -0.25 15.85 7.49
CA ASN A 2 0.34 14.62 8.01
C ASN A 2 0.54 13.64 6.86
N LYS A 3 1.45 12.68 7.04
CA LYS A 3 1.76 11.67 6.01
C LYS A 3 0.54 10.83 5.61
N ARG A 4 -0.39 10.64 6.55
CA ARG A 4 -1.68 9.99 6.30
C ARG A 4 -2.50 10.73 5.24
N ALA A 5 -2.62 12.05 5.33
CA ALA A 5 -3.32 12.83 4.31
C ALA A 5 -2.62 12.78 2.95
N GLU A 6 -1.28 12.83 2.92
CA GLU A 6 -0.51 12.69 1.67
C GLU A 6 -0.77 11.36 0.96
N MET A 7 -0.69 10.25 1.69
CA MET A 7 -0.81 8.92 1.10
C MET A 7 -2.24 8.64 0.59
N TYR A 8 -3.27 9.06 1.33
CA TYR A 8 -4.66 8.96 0.87
C TYR A 8 -4.94 9.87 -0.34
N TRP A 9 -4.32 11.05 -0.40
CA TRP A 9 -4.47 11.92 -1.56
C TRP A 9 -3.90 11.27 -2.82
N ARG A 10 -2.71 10.67 -2.74
CA ARG A 10 -2.12 9.92 -3.85
C ARG A 10 -2.98 8.73 -4.24
N LEU A 11 -3.47 7.96 -3.27
CA LEU A 11 -4.35 6.83 -3.54
C LEU A 11 -5.61 7.26 -4.31
N ARG A 12 -6.23 8.38 -3.91
CA ARG A 12 -7.35 9.00 -4.63
C ARG A 12 -6.98 9.34 -6.07
N GLU A 13 -5.83 9.97 -6.31
CA GLU A 13 -5.38 10.33 -7.65
C GLU A 13 -5.23 9.09 -8.55
N GLN A 14 -4.81 7.94 -8.00
CA GLN A 14 -4.73 6.69 -8.75
C GLN A 14 -6.11 6.13 -9.14
N PHE A 15 -7.11 6.27 -8.27
CA PHE A 15 -8.49 5.95 -8.62
C PHE A 15 -9.05 6.90 -9.69
N GLU A 16 -8.82 8.21 -9.57
CA GLU A 16 -9.26 9.19 -10.57
C GLU A 16 -8.62 8.98 -11.94
N ARG A 17 -7.36 8.53 -11.97
CA ARG A 17 -6.65 8.18 -13.21
C ARG A 17 -7.03 6.81 -13.77
N GLY A 18 -7.76 5.99 -13.02
CA GLY A 18 -8.11 4.62 -13.41
C GLY A 18 -6.90 3.68 -13.49
N THR A 19 -5.82 3.96 -12.76
CA THR A 19 -4.60 3.12 -12.77
C THR A 19 -4.69 1.91 -11.85
N ILE A 20 -5.68 1.90 -10.96
CA ILE A 20 -5.96 0.80 -10.03
C ILE A 20 -7.44 0.45 -10.06
N SER A 21 -7.77 -0.76 -9.63
CA SER A 21 -9.14 -1.24 -9.44
C SER A 21 -9.21 -2.00 -8.14
N LEU A 22 -10.39 -1.98 -7.50
CA LEU A 22 -10.62 -2.72 -6.27
C LEU A 22 -11.04 -4.15 -6.58
N PRO A 23 -10.63 -5.13 -5.76
CA PRO A 23 -11.25 -6.45 -5.74
C PRO A 23 -12.71 -6.35 -5.26
N ASP A 24 -13.47 -7.43 -5.48
CA ASP A 24 -14.81 -7.59 -4.90
C ASP A 24 -14.69 -7.91 -3.41
N ASP A 25 -14.39 -6.87 -2.63
CA ASP A 25 -14.15 -6.91 -1.20
C ASP A 25 -15.05 -5.86 -0.52
N PRO A 26 -16.18 -6.29 0.08
CA PRO A 26 -17.13 -5.39 0.71
C PRO A 26 -16.52 -4.61 1.89
N ASP A 27 -15.63 -5.24 2.65
CA ASP A 27 -15.03 -4.62 3.84
C ASP A 27 -14.08 -3.51 3.41
N LEU A 28 -13.24 -3.75 2.41
CA LEU A 28 -12.37 -2.71 1.85
C LEU A 28 -13.17 -1.55 1.23
N GLN A 29 -14.25 -1.86 0.53
CA GLN A 29 -15.13 -0.85 -0.06
C GLN A 29 -15.80 0.01 1.01
N ASP A 30 -16.26 -0.58 2.11
CA ASP A 30 -16.86 0.17 3.23
C ASP A 30 -15.82 1.04 3.94
N GLN A 31 -14.62 0.50 4.19
CA GLN A 31 -13.51 1.25 4.80
C GLN A 31 -13.09 2.47 3.96
N LEU A 32 -12.94 2.29 2.64
CA LEU A 32 -12.64 3.39 1.72
C LEU A 32 -13.82 4.36 1.59
N GLY A 33 -15.04 3.84 1.61
CA GLY A 33 -16.29 4.59 1.60
C GLY A 33 -16.45 5.52 2.81
N ALA A 34 -15.98 5.11 3.98
CA ALA A 34 -15.98 5.92 5.20
C ALA A 34 -14.82 6.93 5.28
N MET A 35 -13.81 6.82 4.40
CA MET A 35 -12.67 7.73 4.39
C MET A 35 -13.08 9.11 3.87
N ARG A 36 -13.12 10.11 4.76
CA ARG A 36 -13.43 11.51 4.40
C ARG A 36 -12.22 12.42 4.56
N CYS A 37 -12.15 13.43 3.68
CA CYS A 37 -11.16 14.48 3.73
C CYS A 37 -11.81 15.82 4.11
N GLU A 38 -11.19 16.52 5.05
CA GLU A 38 -11.59 17.84 5.53
C GLU A 38 -10.53 18.87 5.13
N PHE A 39 -10.96 20.02 4.61
CA PHE A 39 -10.08 21.13 4.27
C PHE A 39 -10.03 22.13 5.42
N VAL A 40 -8.86 22.27 6.04
CA VAL A 40 -8.62 23.17 7.18
C VAL A 40 -7.52 24.15 6.82
N LYS A 41 -7.87 25.44 6.66
CA LYS A 41 -6.91 26.55 6.44
C LYS A 41 -5.86 26.19 5.36
N SER A 42 -6.33 25.73 4.21
CA SER A 42 -5.53 25.29 3.04
C SER A 42 -4.77 23.97 3.21
N LYS A 43 -5.08 23.16 4.23
CA LYS A 43 -4.48 21.83 4.42
C LYS A 43 -5.56 20.75 4.37
N VAL A 44 -5.24 19.63 3.74
CA VAL A 44 -6.08 18.42 3.78
C VAL A 44 -5.82 17.66 5.09
N LYS A 45 -6.89 17.25 5.77
CA LYS A 45 -6.88 16.34 6.91
C LYS A 45 -7.80 15.16 6.59
N ILE A 46 -7.33 13.94 6.90
CA ILE A 46 -8.16 12.74 6.83
C ILE A 46 -8.81 12.50 8.20
N VAL A 47 -10.05 12.00 8.19
CA VAL A 47 -10.78 11.64 9.41
C VAL A 47 -9.97 10.69 10.30
N ASP A 48 -10.00 10.94 11.61
CA ASP A 48 -9.29 10.12 12.60
C ASP A 48 -9.81 8.68 12.61
N LYS A 49 -8.90 7.69 12.71
CA LYS A 49 -9.24 6.25 12.69
C LYS A 49 -10.33 5.87 13.69
N LYS A 50 -10.35 6.50 14.87
CA LYS A 50 -11.38 6.28 15.89
C LYS A 50 -12.78 6.69 15.44
N LYS A 51 -12.89 7.76 14.65
CA LYS A 51 -14.18 8.23 14.13
C LYS A 51 -14.68 7.30 13.03
N ILE A 52 -13.79 6.82 12.16
CA ILE A 52 -14.14 5.78 11.16
C ILE A 52 -14.64 4.52 11.87
N MET A 53 -13.90 4.04 12.88
CA MET A 53 -14.31 2.86 13.65
C MET A 53 -15.65 3.03 14.37
N HIS A 54 -15.97 4.24 14.83
CA HIS A 54 -17.28 4.55 15.40
C HIS A 54 -18.39 4.57 14.33
N GLU A 55 -18.07 4.89 13.08
CA GLU A 55 -19.02 4.98 11.97
C GLU A 55 -19.33 3.62 11.34
N ILE A 56 -18.30 2.82 11.06
CA ILE A 56 -18.45 1.51 10.37
C ILE A 56 -18.41 0.31 11.34
N GLY A 57 -18.07 0.53 12.61
CA GLY A 57 -18.02 -0.54 13.62
C GLY A 57 -16.76 -1.41 13.60
N HIS A 58 -15.85 -1.20 12.65
CA HIS A 58 -14.57 -1.89 12.58
C HIS A 58 -13.41 -0.97 12.16
N SER A 59 -12.19 -1.48 12.31
CA SER A 59 -10.97 -0.76 12.02
C SER A 59 -10.72 -0.70 10.49
N PRO A 60 -10.30 0.45 9.93
CA PRO A 60 -10.00 0.59 8.50
C PRO A 60 -8.60 0.09 8.13
N ASP A 61 -8.23 -1.12 8.57
CA ASP A 61 -6.86 -1.60 8.44
C ASP A 61 -6.46 -1.93 7.00
N GLU A 62 -7.38 -2.39 6.16
CA GLU A 62 -7.12 -2.71 4.75
C GLU A 62 -6.98 -1.44 3.92
N ALA A 63 -7.86 -0.46 4.15
CA ALA A 63 -7.73 0.86 3.53
C ALA A 63 -6.42 1.55 3.94
N GLU A 64 -6.00 1.45 5.20
CA GLU A 64 -4.70 1.95 5.66
C GLU A 64 -3.54 1.19 5.00
N ALA A 65 -3.62 -0.15 4.92
CA ALA A 65 -2.59 -0.97 4.27
C ALA A 65 -2.42 -0.61 2.79
N LEU A 66 -3.53 -0.40 2.08
CA LEU A 66 -3.52 0.07 0.69
C LEU A 66 -2.93 1.48 0.59
N ALA A 67 -3.33 2.41 1.45
CA ALA A 67 -2.79 3.77 1.41
C ALA A 67 -1.28 3.80 1.71
N LEU A 68 -0.78 2.91 2.57
CA LEU A 68 0.65 2.81 2.90
C LEU A 68 1.51 2.45 1.68
N THR A 69 0.98 1.78 0.66
CA THR A 69 1.74 1.53 -0.59
C THR A 69 2.06 2.82 -1.34
N TYR A 70 1.38 3.92 -1.01
CA TYR A 70 1.57 5.26 -1.57
C TYR A 70 2.24 6.25 -0.61
N PHE A 71 2.86 5.74 0.48
CA PHE A 71 3.54 6.59 1.48
C PHE A 71 4.66 7.44 0.86
N TYR A 72 5.42 6.87 -0.08
CA TYR A 72 6.38 7.60 -0.90
C TYR A 72 5.81 7.85 -2.30
N PRO A 73 6.17 8.98 -2.95
CA PRO A 73 5.82 9.20 -4.35
C PRO A 73 6.52 8.15 -5.22
N ASP A 74 5.85 7.73 -6.30
CA ASP A 74 6.29 6.67 -7.22
C ASP A 74 7.72 6.91 -7.78
N THR A 75 8.08 8.18 -7.96
CA THR A 75 9.40 8.63 -8.40
C THR A 75 10.55 8.20 -7.48
N MET A 76 10.28 7.85 -6.22
CA MET A 76 11.29 7.38 -5.26
C MET A 76 11.42 5.86 -5.19
N ALA A 77 10.45 5.09 -5.71
CA ALA A 77 10.48 3.61 -5.65
C ALA A 77 11.46 2.97 -6.65
N SER A 78 11.97 3.75 -7.63
CA SER A 78 12.67 3.25 -8.82
C SER A 78 14.13 2.80 -8.63
N LYS A 79 14.66 2.64 -7.41
CA LYS A 79 16.09 2.30 -7.19
C LYS A 79 16.39 0.86 -6.75
N VAL A 80 15.39 0.01 -6.50
CA VAL A 80 15.62 -1.32 -5.90
C VAL A 80 15.72 -2.46 -6.92
N THR A 81 15.12 -2.35 -8.11
CA THR A 81 15.09 -3.45 -9.10
C THR A 81 16.33 -3.51 -10.00
N ALA A 82 17.07 -2.41 -10.15
CA ALA A 82 18.23 -2.36 -11.06
C ALA A 82 19.47 -3.12 -10.55
N SER A 83 19.60 -3.43 -9.25
CA SER A 83 20.80 -4.11 -8.70
C SER A 83 20.66 -5.63 -8.54
N ARG A 84 19.47 -6.22 -8.73
CA ARG A 84 19.25 -7.67 -8.52
C ARG A 84 19.63 -8.55 -9.72
N ARG A 85 19.98 -7.98 -10.87
CA ARG A 85 20.31 -8.73 -12.10
C ARG A 85 21.74 -9.31 -12.15
N GLY A 86 22.53 -9.21 -11.09
CA GLY A 86 23.97 -9.51 -11.11
C GLY A 86 24.49 -10.53 -10.09
N ARG A 87 23.65 -11.31 -9.40
CA ARG A 87 24.13 -12.44 -8.58
C ARG A 87 23.50 -13.74 -9.06
N GLU A 88 24.01 -14.26 -10.17
CA GLU A 88 23.86 -15.67 -10.47
C GLU A 88 24.64 -16.47 -9.41
N HIS A 89 23.92 -17.24 -8.60
CA HIS A 89 24.52 -18.24 -7.74
C HIS A 89 24.88 -19.44 -8.63
N VAL A 90 26.15 -19.59 -8.98
CA VAL A 90 26.68 -20.80 -9.61
C VAL A 90 26.80 -21.86 -8.51
N PRO A 91 26.02 -22.96 -8.52
CA PRO A 91 26.20 -24.01 -7.53
C PRO A 91 27.54 -24.71 -7.76
N SER A 92 28.39 -24.73 -6.73
CA SER A 92 29.63 -25.51 -6.71
C SER A 92 29.30 -26.99 -6.90
N ARG A 93 29.85 -27.61 -7.94
CA ARG A 93 29.78 -29.06 -8.19
C ARG A 93 30.62 -29.79 -7.15
N SER A 94 30.04 -30.11 -5.99
CA SER A 94 30.65 -31.05 -5.04
C SER A 94 29.66 -31.50 -3.97
N ALA A 95 28.86 -32.51 -4.30
CA ALA A 95 28.28 -33.42 -3.32
C ALA A 95 28.15 -34.81 -3.97
N THR A 96 29.24 -35.58 -3.88
CA THR A 96 29.23 -37.00 -4.19
C THR A 96 28.31 -37.74 -3.23
N ALA A 97 27.33 -38.42 -3.82
CA ALA A 97 26.79 -39.73 -3.45
C ALA A 97 26.28 -39.93 -2.00
N TRP A 98 24.97 -39.74 -1.83
CA TRP A 98 24.15 -40.60 -0.99
C TRP A 98 23.01 -41.08 -1.89
N MET A 99 23.04 -42.34 -2.34
CA MET A 99 21.92 -43.15 -2.84
C MET A 99 22.47 -44.35 -3.65
N ALA A 100 22.66 -45.48 -2.97
CA ALA A 100 22.46 -46.80 -3.54
C ALA A 100 22.24 -47.77 -2.36
N GLY A 101 21.07 -48.40 -2.35
CA GLY A 101 20.73 -49.53 -1.49
C GLY A 101 21.25 -50.85 -2.04
#